data_AF-Q2Y6Z9-F1
#
_entry.id   AF-Q2Y6Z9-F1
#
_cell.length_a   1.000
_cell.length_b   1.000
_cell.length_c   1.000
_cell.angle_alpha   90.00
_cell.angle_beta   90.00
_cell.angle_gamma   90.00
#
_symmetry.space_group_name_H-M   'P 1'
#
loop_
_entity.id
_entity.type
_entity.pdbx_description
1 polymer ?
#
loop_
_entity_poly.entity_id
_entity_poly.type
_entity_poly.pdbx_seq_one_letter_code
_entity_poly.pdbx_strand_id
1 'polypeptide(L)'
;MANGQGKVRASRNGFARSSQRWRLLFLSAGETSLSAIMAQAGKQTTAGQEIRLADIEADAGSGMGIFETLNGYPNAASLAVAIKEASSKYHGAVGKEWLRYLVANRISLKDFVPEQIKQFVTGVIPARAAGQVERVARRFALVAVAGELATHSKLTGWSQGEAIHAAHTCFAVWLEAFGGSGNREERAILAQVRAFFETHGASRFEDINATIDQRIPKRAGFYRNGIKEGREFLVLPQVFRKEVCEGFDEKTVKKVLLNAGLLLPGNDGKPSQVVRLQGLGSSRVYVIRYRDEEE
;
A
#
# COMPACT_ATOMS: atom_id res chain seq x y z
N MET A 1 12.17 5.21 -12.45
CA MET A 1 11.65 4.09 -13.26
C MET A 1 10.16 4.23 -13.53
N ALA A 2 9.28 4.13 -12.51
CA ALA A 2 7.82 4.13 -12.71
C ALA A 2 7.21 5.45 -13.25
N ASN A 3 7.85 6.60 -13.06
CA ASN A 3 7.35 7.89 -13.55
C ASN A 3 7.74 8.19 -15.02
N GLY A 4 8.45 7.27 -15.68
CA GLY A 4 8.70 7.37 -17.12
C GLY A 4 9.60 8.52 -17.57
N GLN A 5 10.37 9.12 -16.67
CA GLN A 5 11.21 10.30 -16.95
C GLN A 5 12.60 10.18 -16.33
N GLY A 6 13.61 10.56 -17.09
CA GLY A 6 15.00 10.69 -16.63
C GLY A 6 15.24 12.02 -15.90
N LYS A 7 16.30 12.05 -15.09
CA LYS A 7 16.75 13.28 -14.41
C LYS A 7 17.14 14.33 -15.46
N VAL A 8 16.50 15.50 -15.43
CA VAL A 8 16.86 16.64 -16.29
C VAL A 8 18.24 17.14 -15.86
N ARG A 9 19.17 17.24 -16.82
CA ARG A 9 20.49 17.86 -16.62
C ARG A 9 20.61 19.05 -17.55
N ALA A 10 21.30 20.10 -17.10
CA ALA A 10 21.64 21.23 -17.96
C ALA A 10 22.56 20.77 -19.10
N SER A 11 22.36 21.32 -20.30
CA SER A 11 23.31 21.18 -21.40
C SER A 11 24.53 22.07 -21.16
N ARG A 12 25.61 21.83 -21.93
CA ARG A 12 26.85 22.62 -21.88
C ARG A 12 26.62 24.13 -22.18
N ASN A 13 25.45 24.47 -22.74
CA ASN A 13 25.06 25.83 -23.13
C ASN A 13 24.01 26.44 -22.18
N GLY A 14 23.78 25.87 -20.99
CA GLY A 14 22.84 26.41 -19.98
C GLY A 14 21.36 26.08 -20.21
N PHE A 15 20.96 25.62 -21.40
CA PHE A 15 19.59 25.18 -21.67
C PHE A 15 19.30 23.80 -21.05
N ALA A 16 18.07 23.59 -20.56
CA ALA A 16 17.62 22.29 -20.06
C ALA A 16 17.62 21.25 -21.19
N ARG A 17 18.35 20.14 -21.03
CA ARG A 17 18.34 19.04 -22.00
C ARG A 17 16.99 18.32 -21.98
N SER A 18 16.49 17.89 -23.14
CA SER A 18 15.28 17.07 -23.21
C SER A 18 15.44 15.81 -22.34
N SER A 19 14.54 15.63 -21.38
CA SER A 19 14.53 14.45 -20.52
C SER A 19 14.16 13.23 -21.36
N GLN A 20 14.92 12.14 -21.24
CA GLN A 20 14.48 10.85 -21.78
C GLN A 20 13.15 10.44 -21.15
N ARG A 21 12.21 9.98 -21.98
CA ARG A 21 10.89 9.50 -21.54
C ARG A 21 10.68 8.05 -21.95
N TRP A 22 10.05 7.26 -21.09
CA TRP A 22 9.74 5.86 -21.36
C TRP A 22 8.40 5.48 -20.72
N ARG A 23 7.73 4.48 -21.29
CA ARG A 23 6.51 3.87 -20.75
C ARG A 23 6.63 2.36 -20.91
N LEU A 24 6.94 1.67 -19.82
CA LEU A 24 7.23 0.25 -19.80
C LEU A 24 6.60 -0.38 -18.56
N LEU A 25 6.23 -1.65 -18.68
CA LEU A 25 6.09 -2.54 -17.54
C LEU A 25 7.46 -3.15 -17.26
N PHE A 26 7.83 -3.28 -15.99
CA PHE A 26 9.07 -3.90 -15.58
C PHE A 26 8.78 -4.92 -14.47
N LEU A 27 9.60 -5.95 -14.43
CA LEU A 27 9.57 -6.98 -13.40
C LEU A 27 10.88 -6.90 -12.62
N SER A 28 10.79 -7.08 -11.32
CA SER A 28 11.93 -7.20 -10.41
C SER A 28 11.67 -8.40 -9.52
N ALA A 29 12.69 -9.22 -9.28
CA ALA A 29 12.63 -10.33 -8.36
C ALA A 29 13.66 -10.08 -7.25
N GLY A 30 13.25 -10.26 -6.00
CA GLY A 30 14.09 -10.07 -4.82
C GLY A 30 13.47 -10.73 -3.60
N GLU A 31 14.30 -11.08 -2.63
CA GLU A 31 13.87 -11.76 -1.40
C GLU A 31 13.09 -10.84 -0.45
N THR A 32 13.28 -9.53 -0.57
CA THR A 32 12.73 -8.53 0.34
C THR A 32 11.86 -7.54 -0.42
N SER A 33 10.65 -7.27 0.08
CA SER A 33 9.74 -6.28 -0.49
C SER A 33 10.30 -4.86 -0.38
N LEU A 34 9.78 -3.93 -1.20
CA LEU A 34 10.17 -2.52 -1.09
C LEU A 34 9.84 -1.94 0.29
N SER A 35 8.71 -2.33 0.86
CA SER A 35 8.28 -1.91 2.20
C SER A 35 9.26 -2.37 3.28
N ALA A 36 9.74 -3.61 3.20
CA ALA A 36 10.72 -4.14 4.15
C ALA A 36 12.10 -3.47 4.00
N ILE A 37 12.57 -3.21 2.78
CA ILE A 37 13.82 -2.46 2.55
C ILE A 37 13.72 -1.03 3.12
N MET A 38 12.58 -0.37 2.92
CA MET A 38 12.37 0.99 3.45
C MET A 38 12.34 0.98 4.98
N ALA A 39 11.68 -0.01 5.59
CA ALA A 39 11.61 -0.16 7.04
C ALA A 39 13.01 -0.36 7.66
N GLN A 40 13.88 -1.17 7.04
CA GLN A 40 15.28 -1.32 7.47
C GLN A 40 16.07 0.00 7.47
N ALA A 41 15.71 0.92 6.57
CA ALA A 41 16.29 2.26 6.50
C ALA A 41 15.59 3.29 7.41
N GLY A 42 14.69 2.87 8.30
CA GLY A 42 13.90 3.75 9.17
C GLY A 42 12.91 4.64 8.42
N LYS A 43 12.50 4.23 7.21
CA LYS A 43 11.58 4.98 6.35
C LYS A 43 10.30 4.18 6.13
N GLN A 44 9.19 4.89 5.98
CA GLN A 44 7.94 4.25 5.56
C GLN A 44 7.73 4.39 4.04
N THR A 45 7.19 3.33 3.44
CA THR A 45 6.68 3.39 2.06
C THR A 45 5.38 4.16 2.02
N THR A 46 5.25 5.03 1.02
CA THR A 46 3.95 5.65 0.75
C THR A 46 3.07 4.68 -0.05
N ALA A 47 1.76 4.70 0.16
CA ALA A 47 0.82 3.92 -0.65
C ALA A 47 1.02 4.14 -2.17
N GLY A 48 1.39 5.36 -2.58
CA GLY A 48 1.71 5.67 -3.96
C GLY A 48 2.94 4.94 -4.53
N GLN A 49 3.91 4.56 -3.71
CA GLN A 49 5.08 3.76 -4.14
C GLN A 49 4.69 2.30 -4.30
N GLU A 50 3.94 1.74 -3.35
CA GLU A 50 3.47 0.34 -3.38
C GLU A 50 2.51 0.07 -4.54
N ILE A 51 1.67 1.05 -4.92
CA ILE A 51 0.81 0.94 -6.12
C ILE A 51 1.64 0.93 -7.41
N ARG A 52 2.81 1.59 -7.41
CA ARG A 52 3.66 1.65 -8.59
C ARG A 52 4.49 0.40 -8.76
N LEU A 53 4.81 -0.29 -7.67
CA LEU A 53 5.52 -1.55 -7.61
C LEU A 53 4.63 -2.58 -6.90
N ALA A 54 3.73 -3.22 -7.65
CA ALA A 54 2.86 -4.24 -7.09
C ALA A 54 3.69 -5.47 -6.74
N ASP A 55 3.98 -5.64 -5.45
CA ASP A 55 4.72 -6.78 -4.92
C ASP A 55 3.78 -8.00 -4.85
N ILE A 56 4.15 -9.08 -5.55
CA ILE A 56 3.41 -10.34 -5.58
C ILE A 56 4.31 -11.39 -4.97
N GLU A 57 3.78 -12.17 -4.03
CA GLU A 57 4.51 -13.30 -3.46
C GLU A 57 4.81 -14.32 -4.57
N ALA A 58 6.05 -14.78 -4.61
CA ALA A 58 6.49 -15.67 -5.68
C ALA A 58 6.04 -17.12 -5.45
N ASP A 59 5.75 -17.52 -4.21
CA ASP A 59 5.23 -18.85 -3.91
C ASP A 59 3.81 -19.00 -4.46
N ALA A 60 3.61 -20.01 -5.30
CA ALA A 60 2.32 -20.34 -5.89
C ALA A 60 1.41 -21.12 -4.91
N GLY A 61 1.83 -21.33 -3.66
CA GLY A 61 1.05 -22.03 -2.63
C GLY A 61 0.90 -23.53 -2.88
N SER A 62 1.64 -24.08 -3.84
CA SER A 62 1.54 -25.48 -4.29
C SER A 62 2.68 -26.36 -3.75
N GLY A 63 3.47 -25.86 -2.80
CA GLY A 63 4.61 -26.59 -2.22
C GLY A 63 5.78 -26.80 -3.18
N MET A 64 5.79 -26.10 -4.32
CA MET A 64 6.77 -26.24 -5.41
C MET A 64 7.40 -24.90 -5.80
N GLY A 65 7.37 -23.91 -4.88
CA GLY A 65 7.86 -22.56 -5.11
C GLY A 65 6.98 -21.84 -6.14
N ILE A 66 7.59 -21.29 -7.19
CA ILE A 66 6.88 -20.49 -8.21
C ILE A 66 5.99 -21.29 -9.16
N PHE A 67 5.95 -22.62 -9.02
CA PHE A 67 5.24 -23.51 -9.94
C PHE A 67 4.03 -24.16 -9.26
N GLU A 68 2.95 -24.29 -10.03
CA GLU A 68 1.77 -25.08 -9.66
C GLU A 68 1.81 -26.48 -10.28
N THR A 69 2.57 -26.65 -11.38
CA THR A 69 2.72 -27.90 -12.10
C THR A 69 4.17 -28.10 -12.55
N LEU A 70 4.67 -29.35 -12.45
CA LEU A 70 6.05 -29.67 -12.82
C LEU A 70 6.24 -30.06 -14.29
N ASN A 71 5.15 -30.22 -15.05
CA ASN A 71 5.18 -30.53 -16.49
C ASN A 71 6.11 -31.70 -16.86
N GLY A 72 6.09 -32.76 -16.06
CA GLY A 72 6.89 -33.99 -16.28
C GLY A 72 8.31 -33.94 -15.72
N TYR A 73 8.75 -32.84 -15.11
CA TYR A 73 10.04 -32.77 -14.42
C TYR A 73 9.96 -33.37 -13.01
N PRO A 74 11.06 -33.93 -12.49
CA PRO A 74 11.05 -34.63 -11.20
C PRO A 74 10.87 -33.71 -9.99
N ASN A 75 11.23 -32.42 -10.09
CA ASN A 75 11.07 -31.43 -9.04
C ASN A 75 11.14 -29.99 -9.61
N ALA A 76 10.77 -29.02 -8.77
CA ALA A 76 10.75 -27.59 -9.12
C ALA A 76 12.12 -27.06 -9.57
N ALA A 77 13.21 -27.51 -8.95
CA ALA A 77 14.55 -27.07 -9.31
C ALA A 77 14.93 -27.53 -10.73
N SER A 78 14.63 -28.79 -11.07
CA SER A 78 14.85 -29.33 -12.42
C SER A 78 14.04 -28.57 -13.48
N LEU A 79 12.77 -28.23 -13.20
CA LEU A 79 11.96 -27.42 -14.11
C LEU A 79 12.55 -26.00 -14.28
N ALA A 80 12.96 -25.36 -13.19
CA ALA A 80 13.56 -24.02 -13.23
C ALA A 80 14.86 -24.00 -14.07
N VAL A 81 15.73 -25.01 -13.91
CA VAL A 81 16.95 -25.16 -14.72
C VAL A 81 16.59 -25.34 -16.19
N ALA A 82 15.64 -26.21 -16.50
CA ALA A 82 15.23 -26.44 -17.89
C ALA A 82 14.65 -25.19 -18.57
N ILE A 83 13.80 -24.42 -17.86
CA ILE A 83 13.27 -23.14 -18.37
C ILE A 83 14.42 -22.14 -18.61
N LYS A 84 15.38 -22.06 -17.69
CA LYS A 84 16.55 -21.16 -17.82
C LYS A 84 17.41 -21.53 -19.04
N GLU A 85 17.70 -22.82 -19.22
CA GLU A 85 18.48 -23.30 -20.37
C GLU A 85 17.74 -23.04 -21.69
N ALA A 86 16.46 -23.42 -21.76
CA ALA A 86 15.64 -23.22 -22.95
C ALA A 86 15.51 -21.74 -23.31
N SER A 87 15.22 -20.86 -22.35
CA SER A 87 15.10 -19.42 -22.58
C SER A 87 16.44 -18.76 -22.98
N SER A 88 17.58 -19.27 -22.50
CA SER A 88 18.88 -18.79 -22.94
C SER A 88 19.15 -19.11 -24.42
N LYS A 89 18.72 -20.29 -24.88
CA LYS A 89 18.93 -20.77 -26.26
C LYS A 89 17.87 -20.23 -27.23
N TYR A 90 16.64 -20.11 -26.77
CA TYR A 90 15.48 -19.75 -27.59
C TYR A 90 14.81 -18.50 -27.01
N HIS A 91 15.20 -17.32 -27.52
CA HIS A 91 14.63 -16.04 -27.11
C HIS A 91 14.39 -15.10 -28.29
N GLY A 92 13.53 -14.10 -28.11
CA GLY A 92 13.30 -13.00 -29.05
C GLY A 92 12.44 -13.32 -30.29
N ALA A 93 12.20 -14.59 -30.61
CA ALA A 93 11.37 -14.99 -31.75
C ALA A 93 9.92 -14.50 -31.63
N VAL A 94 9.25 -14.82 -30.53
CA VAL A 94 7.84 -14.47 -30.27
C VAL A 94 7.60 -12.96 -30.31
N GLY A 95 8.54 -12.16 -29.81
CA GLY A 95 8.40 -10.70 -29.76
C GLY A 95 8.27 -10.06 -31.14
N LYS A 96 8.96 -10.59 -32.16
CA LYS A 96 8.86 -10.08 -33.53
C LYS A 96 7.50 -10.38 -34.16
N GLU A 97 7.01 -11.61 -34.02
CA GLU A 97 5.69 -11.98 -34.53
C GLU A 97 4.56 -11.23 -33.82
N TRP A 98 4.69 -11.05 -32.51
CA TRP A 98 3.76 -10.25 -31.72
C TRP A 98 3.66 -8.81 -32.24
N LEU A 99 4.80 -8.16 -32.53
CA LEU A 99 4.80 -6.81 -33.11
C LEU A 99 4.14 -6.76 -34.49
N ARG A 100 4.38 -7.75 -35.35
CA ARG A 100 3.72 -7.81 -36.66
C ARG A 100 2.20 -7.93 -36.50
N TYR A 101 1.75 -8.80 -35.59
CA TYR A 101 0.32 -8.96 -35.28
C TYR A 101 -0.31 -7.65 -34.80
N LEU A 102 0.34 -6.94 -33.86
CA LEU A 102 -0.15 -5.67 -33.33
C LEU A 102 -0.26 -4.58 -34.41
N VAL A 103 0.74 -4.48 -35.30
CA VAL A 103 0.76 -3.48 -36.37
C VAL A 103 -0.33 -3.77 -37.41
N ALA A 104 -0.48 -5.04 -37.80
CA ALA A 104 -1.50 -5.48 -38.76
C ALA A 104 -2.93 -5.22 -38.24
N ASN A 105 -3.15 -5.40 -36.94
CA ASN A 105 -4.47 -5.28 -36.32
C ASN A 105 -4.68 -3.95 -35.55
N ARG A 106 -3.82 -2.95 -35.78
CA ARG A 106 -3.82 -1.71 -34.98
C ARG A 106 -5.18 -1.00 -34.88
N ILE A 107 -5.99 -1.08 -35.95
CA ILE A 107 -7.28 -0.38 -36.05
C ILE A 107 -8.31 -1.08 -35.17
N SER A 108 -8.44 -2.40 -35.26
CA SER A 108 -9.36 -3.18 -34.44
C SER A 108 -8.95 -3.20 -32.96
N LEU A 109 -7.64 -3.28 -32.69
CA LEU A 109 -7.11 -3.33 -31.33
C LEU A 109 -7.30 -2.01 -30.55
N LYS A 110 -7.42 -0.88 -31.26
CA LYS A 110 -7.55 0.46 -30.66
C LYS A 110 -8.71 0.53 -29.67
N ASP A 111 -9.85 -0.03 -30.04
CA ASP A 111 -11.08 0.01 -29.22
C ASP A 111 -11.29 -1.30 -28.45
N PHE A 112 -10.82 -2.43 -29.00
CA PHE A 112 -10.92 -3.72 -28.35
C PHE A 112 -10.13 -3.79 -27.03
N VAL A 113 -8.85 -3.38 -27.01
CA VAL A 113 -8.00 -3.51 -25.83
C VAL A 113 -8.53 -2.70 -24.62
N PRO A 114 -8.92 -1.42 -24.77
CA PRO A 114 -9.52 -0.65 -23.67
C PRO A 114 -10.81 -1.29 -23.13
N GLU A 115 -11.66 -1.83 -24.00
CA GLU A 115 -12.91 -2.46 -23.58
C GLU A 115 -12.65 -3.77 -22.81
N GLN A 116 -11.75 -4.63 -23.29
CA GLN A 116 -11.38 -5.84 -22.57
C GLN A 116 -10.72 -5.54 -21.22
N ILE A 117 -9.89 -4.50 -21.14
CA ILE A 117 -9.32 -4.04 -19.87
C ILE A 117 -10.44 -3.61 -18.91
N LYS A 118 -11.42 -2.84 -19.40
CA LYS A 118 -12.56 -2.39 -18.59
C LYS A 118 -13.39 -3.57 -18.07
N GLN A 119 -13.63 -4.58 -18.91
CA GLN A 119 -14.36 -5.79 -18.52
C GLN A 119 -13.62 -6.55 -17.42
N PHE A 120 -12.32 -6.82 -17.61
CA PHE A 120 -11.50 -7.46 -16.58
C PHE A 120 -11.54 -6.69 -15.25
N VAL A 121 -11.29 -5.38 -15.31
CA VAL A 121 -11.26 -4.49 -14.14
C VAL A 121 -12.60 -4.49 -13.40
N THR A 122 -13.71 -4.45 -14.13
CA THR A 122 -15.07 -4.50 -13.55
C THR A 122 -15.35 -5.84 -12.88
N GLY A 123 -14.81 -6.93 -13.43
CA GLY A 123 -15.00 -8.28 -12.89
C GLY A 123 -14.21 -8.58 -11.61
N VAL A 124 -13.09 -7.89 -11.37
CA VAL A 124 -12.18 -8.19 -10.25
C VAL A 124 -12.22 -7.19 -9.10
N ILE A 125 -12.80 -6.01 -9.31
CA ILE A 125 -12.77 -4.93 -8.32
C ILE A 125 -13.97 -5.03 -7.35
N PRO A 126 -13.72 -5.03 -6.02
CA PRO A 126 -14.80 -4.94 -5.03
C PRO A 126 -15.62 -3.65 -5.16
N ALA A 127 -16.92 -3.70 -4.83
CA ALA A 127 -17.91 -2.64 -5.04
C ALA A 127 -17.60 -1.27 -4.36
N ARG A 128 -16.51 -1.14 -3.59
CA ARG A 128 -16.05 0.10 -2.94
C ARG A 128 -14.52 0.23 -2.91
N ALA A 129 -13.82 -0.38 -3.85
CA ALA A 129 -12.36 -0.33 -3.84
C ALA A 129 -11.85 1.12 -4.01
N ALA A 130 -10.79 1.47 -3.27
CA ALA A 130 -10.12 2.74 -3.47
C ALA A 130 -9.60 2.84 -4.92
N GLY A 131 -9.61 4.03 -5.53
CA GLY A 131 -9.10 4.25 -6.89
C GLY A 131 -7.61 3.90 -7.09
N GLN A 132 -6.92 3.57 -6.01
CA GLN A 132 -5.59 2.97 -5.99
C GLN A 132 -5.59 1.53 -6.54
N VAL A 133 -6.55 0.71 -6.09
CA VAL A 133 -6.73 -0.69 -6.50
C VAL A 133 -7.05 -0.77 -7.99
N GLU A 134 -7.92 0.13 -8.48
CA GLU A 134 -8.25 0.17 -9.91
C GLU A 134 -7.02 0.41 -10.80
N ARG A 135 -6.10 1.29 -10.36
CA ARG A 135 -4.87 1.55 -11.12
C ARG A 135 -3.96 0.34 -11.22
N VAL A 136 -3.94 -0.51 -10.20
CA VAL A 136 -3.16 -1.75 -10.22
C VAL A 136 -3.87 -2.80 -11.07
N ALA A 137 -5.18 -2.99 -10.87
CA ALA A 137 -6.00 -3.90 -11.66
C ALA A 137 -5.87 -3.67 -13.18
N ARG A 138 -5.82 -2.41 -13.63
CA ARG A 138 -5.60 -2.05 -15.04
C ARG A 138 -4.29 -2.59 -15.63
N ARG A 139 -3.24 -2.78 -14.81
CA ARG A 139 -1.96 -3.33 -15.27
C ARG A 139 -2.04 -4.85 -15.42
N PHE A 140 -2.66 -5.53 -14.46
CA PHE A 140 -2.96 -6.97 -14.56
C PHE A 140 -3.87 -7.26 -15.76
N ALA A 141 -4.91 -6.44 -15.95
CA ALA A 141 -5.79 -6.52 -17.11
C ALA A 141 -5.02 -6.37 -18.44
N LEU A 142 -4.05 -5.45 -18.51
CA LEU A 142 -3.23 -5.29 -19.71
C LEU A 142 -2.40 -6.56 -20.01
N VAL A 143 -1.85 -7.21 -18.99
CA VAL A 143 -1.12 -8.48 -19.14
C VAL A 143 -2.06 -9.60 -19.57
N ALA A 144 -3.23 -9.72 -18.94
CA ALA A 144 -4.27 -10.68 -19.29
C ALA A 144 -4.67 -10.58 -20.77
N VAL A 145 -5.07 -9.37 -21.20
CA VAL A 145 -5.52 -9.12 -22.57
C VAL A 145 -4.41 -9.35 -23.58
N ALA A 146 -3.17 -8.94 -23.27
CA ALA A 146 -2.02 -9.22 -24.12
C ALA A 146 -1.75 -10.73 -24.27
N GLY A 147 -1.86 -11.48 -23.17
CA GLY A 147 -1.72 -12.93 -23.18
C GLY A 147 -2.80 -13.62 -24.01
N GLU A 148 -4.07 -13.24 -23.86
CA GLU A 148 -5.17 -13.80 -24.68
C GLU A 148 -5.01 -13.50 -26.17
N LEU A 149 -4.58 -12.29 -26.53
CA LEU A 149 -4.29 -11.94 -27.93
C LEU A 149 -3.09 -12.73 -28.49
N ALA A 150 -2.05 -12.94 -27.67
CA ALA A 150 -0.91 -13.77 -28.04
C ALA A 150 -1.32 -15.24 -28.22
N THR A 151 -2.21 -15.75 -27.37
CA THR A 151 -2.81 -17.08 -27.50
C THR A 151 -3.65 -17.20 -28.77
N HIS A 152 -4.53 -16.23 -29.03
CA HIS A 152 -5.36 -16.20 -30.23
C HIS A 152 -4.53 -16.16 -31.52
N SER A 153 -3.39 -15.47 -31.50
CA SER A 153 -2.41 -15.45 -32.59
C SER A 153 -1.45 -16.65 -32.62
N LYS A 154 -1.71 -17.67 -31.79
CA LYS A 154 -0.96 -18.94 -31.70
C LYS A 154 0.51 -18.77 -31.30
N LEU A 155 0.82 -17.75 -30.51
CA LEU A 155 2.19 -17.44 -30.09
C LEU A 155 2.59 -18.06 -28.75
N THR A 156 1.61 -18.43 -27.90
CA THR A 156 1.87 -18.94 -26.53
C THR A 156 1.70 -20.45 -26.43
N GLY A 157 0.76 -21.03 -27.19
CA GLY A 157 0.32 -22.42 -27.02
C GLY A 157 -0.58 -22.64 -25.81
N TRP A 158 -1.01 -21.59 -25.12
CA TRP A 158 -1.92 -21.69 -23.97
C TRP A 158 -3.36 -21.95 -24.39
N SER A 159 -4.17 -22.44 -23.45
CA SER A 159 -5.62 -22.51 -23.60
C SER A 159 -6.24 -21.11 -23.58
N GLN A 160 -7.38 -20.94 -24.24
CA GLN A 160 -8.15 -19.71 -24.14
C GLN A 160 -8.60 -19.48 -22.69
N GLY A 161 -8.44 -18.26 -22.17
CA GLY A 161 -8.78 -17.89 -20.80
C GLY A 161 -7.65 -18.10 -19.78
N GLU A 162 -6.58 -18.82 -20.14
CA GLU A 162 -5.44 -19.10 -19.25
C GLU A 162 -4.76 -17.80 -18.77
N ALA A 163 -4.54 -16.84 -19.68
CA ALA A 163 -3.85 -15.60 -19.33
C ALA A 163 -4.72 -14.70 -18.44
N ILE A 164 -6.04 -14.70 -18.68
CA ILE A 164 -7.00 -14.02 -17.80
C ILE A 164 -6.98 -14.65 -16.41
N HIS A 165 -7.05 -15.98 -16.33
CA HIS A 165 -7.05 -16.69 -15.06
C HIS A 165 -5.77 -16.43 -14.26
N ALA A 166 -4.60 -16.58 -14.87
CA ALA A 166 -3.32 -16.34 -14.22
C ALA A 166 -3.19 -14.89 -13.71
N ALA A 167 -3.57 -13.90 -14.53
CA ALA A 167 -3.54 -12.50 -14.12
C ALA A 167 -4.54 -12.20 -12.99
N HIS A 168 -5.71 -12.84 -13.00
CA HIS A 168 -6.70 -12.75 -11.93
C HIS A 168 -6.14 -13.31 -10.61
N THR A 169 -5.58 -14.52 -10.65
CA THR A 169 -4.99 -15.18 -9.47
C THR A 169 -3.90 -14.30 -8.84
N CYS A 170 -2.95 -13.82 -9.65
CA CYS A 170 -1.90 -12.92 -9.16
C CYS A 170 -2.45 -11.59 -8.62
N PHE A 171 -3.49 -11.03 -9.25
CA PHE A 171 -4.14 -9.82 -8.75
C PHE A 171 -4.87 -10.06 -7.43
N ALA A 172 -5.52 -11.21 -7.26
CA ALA A 172 -6.22 -11.56 -6.03
C ALA A 172 -5.24 -11.69 -4.86
N VAL A 173 -4.11 -12.40 -5.05
CA VAL A 173 -3.03 -12.50 -4.06
C VAL A 173 -2.49 -11.11 -3.70
N TRP A 174 -2.22 -10.28 -4.71
CA TRP A 174 -1.78 -8.90 -4.47
C TRP A 174 -2.84 -8.09 -3.70
N LEU A 175 -4.12 -8.22 -4.07
CA LEU A 175 -5.23 -7.48 -3.45
C LEU A 175 -5.45 -7.90 -2.01
N GLU A 176 -5.29 -9.18 -1.67
CA GLU A 176 -5.37 -9.67 -0.30
C GLU A 176 -4.25 -9.07 0.56
N ALA A 177 -3.00 -9.12 0.07
CA ALA A 177 -1.87 -8.49 0.74
C ALA A 177 -2.04 -6.96 0.87
N PHE A 178 -2.50 -6.29 -0.19
CA PHE A 178 -2.71 -4.85 -0.25
C PHE A 178 -3.92 -4.39 0.60
N GLY A 179 -5.02 -5.12 0.58
CA GLY A 179 -6.21 -4.88 1.41
C GLY A 179 -5.90 -5.10 2.90
N GLY A 180 -5.08 -6.11 3.19
CA GLY A 180 -4.44 -6.28 4.50
C GLY A 180 -3.50 -5.15 4.87
N SER A 181 -2.98 -4.38 3.90
CA SER A 181 -2.07 -3.23 4.10
C SER A 181 -2.80 -1.97 4.57
N GLY A 182 -4.01 -1.69 4.07
CA GLY A 182 -4.86 -0.65 4.65
C GLY A 182 -5.18 -0.96 6.12
N ASN A 183 -5.45 -2.24 6.39
CA ASN A 183 -5.57 -2.77 7.76
C ASN A 183 -4.22 -2.82 8.51
N ARG A 184 -3.06 -2.81 7.83
CA ARG A 184 -1.72 -2.84 8.45
C ARG A 184 -1.27 -1.44 8.85
N GLU A 185 -1.48 -0.44 8.01
CA GLU A 185 -1.26 0.98 8.36
C GLU A 185 -2.19 1.38 9.49
N GLU A 186 -3.48 1.01 9.41
CA GLU A 186 -4.43 1.20 10.50
C GLU A 186 -3.99 0.49 11.79
N ARG A 187 -3.64 -0.81 11.73
CA ARG A 187 -3.09 -1.54 12.88
C ARG A 187 -1.80 -0.93 13.42
N ALA A 188 -0.91 -0.44 12.56
CA ALA A 188 0.34 0.20 12.97
C ALA A 188 0.08 1.54 13.68
N ILE A 189 -0.84 2.35 13.16
CA ILE A 189 -1.29 3.59 13.82
C ILE A 189 -1.90 3.27 15.18
N LEU A 190 -2.81 2.29 15.25
CA LEU A 190 -3.45 1.90 16.52
C LEU A 190 -2.43 1.36 17.53
N ALA A 191 -1.48 0.53 17.08
CA ALA A 191 -0.41 0.00 17.93
C ALA A 191 0.53 1.12 18.42
N GLN A 192 0.90 2.09 17.58
CA GLN A 192 1.72 3.23 17.97
C GLN A 192 1.03 4.10 19.01
N VAL A 193 -0.26 4.39 18.81
CA VAL A 193 -1.04 5.19 19.76
C VAL A 193 -1.17 4.45 21.10
N ARG A 194 -1.41 3.13 21.08
CA ARG A 194 -1.39 2.28 22.28
C ARG A 194 -0.04 2.35 23.00
N ALA A 195 1.07 2.09 22.30
CA ALA A 195 2.42 2.14 22.86
C ALA A 195 2.77 3.50 23.48
N PHE A 196 2.31 4.61 22.87
CA PHE A 196 2.49 5.95 23.42
C PHE A 196 1.80 6.09 24.79
N PHE A 197 0.57 5.61 24.95
CA PHE A 197 -0.17 5.69 26.22
C PHE A 197 0.34 4.70 27.28
N GLU A 198 0.74 3.49 26.89
CA GLU A 198 1.39 2.53 27.78
C GLU A 198 2.71 3.10 28.35
N THR A 199 3.50 3.76 27.51
CA THR A 199 4.82 4.31 27.91
C THR A 199 4.70 5.63 28.69
N HIS A 200 3.75 6.49 28.32
CA HIS A 200 3.72 7.88 28.79
C HIS A 200 2.47 8.25 29.61
N GLY A 201 1.44 7.42 29.61
CA GLY A 201 0.12 7.72 30.20
C GLY A 201 0.18 8.11 31.68
N ALA A 202 1.03 7.45 32.47
CA ALA A 202 1.17 7.72 33.90
C ALA A 202 2.14 8.87 34.24
N SER A 203 3.03 9.26 33.31
CA SER A 203 4.19 10.11 33.62
C SER A 203 4.13 11.50 32.99
N ARG A 204 3.39 11.65 31.89
CA ARG A 204 3.34 12.88 31.08
C ARG A 204 1.95 13.51 31.03
N PHE A 205 0.97 12.95 31.73
CA PHE A 205 -0.38 13.47 31.79
C PHE A 205 -0.75 13.84 33.22
N GLU A 206 -1.27 15.05 33.40
CA GLU A 206 -1.74 15.55 34.70
C GLU A 206 -3.25 15.29 34.87
N ASP A 207 -3.70 14.95 36.07
CA ASP A 207 -5.13 14.89 36.37
C ASP A 207 -5.75 16.28 36.21
N ILE A 208 -6.82 16.42 35.43
CA ILE A 208 -7.52 17.69 35.28
C ILE A 208 -8.12 18.22 36.59
N ASN A 209 -8.31 17.35 37.58
CA ASN A 209 -8.85 17.70 38.90
C ASN A 209 -7.76 17.78 39.98
N ALA A 210 -6.46 17.76 39.61
CA ALA A 210 -5.38 17.84 40.58
C ALA A 210 -5.47 19.14 41.38
N THR A 211 -5.60 19.02 42.71
CA THR A 211 -5.64 20.15 43.64
C THR A 211 -4.25 20.57 44.15
N ILE A 212 -3.23 19.76 43.85
CA ILE A 212 -1.83 19.97 44.24
C ILE A 212 -1.02 20.13 42.96
N ASP A 213 -0.12 21.11 42.93
CA ASP A 213 0.79 21.31 41.80
C ASP A 213 1.68 20.09 41.58
N GLN A 214 1.49 19.42 40.44
CA GLN A 214 2.30 18.28 40.03
C GLN A 214 3.35 18.73 39.02
N ARG A 215 4.63 18.46 39.32
CA ARG A 215 5.69 18.64 38.33
C ARG A 215 5.66 17.50 37.33
N ILE A 216 5.08 17.76 36.16
CA ILE A 216 5.01 16.82 35.03
C ILE A 216 6.05 17.21 33.96
N PRO A 217 7.22 16.56 33.91
CA PRO A 217 8.24 16.86 32.91
C PRO A 217 7.73 16.53 31.50
N LYS A 218 8.01 17.40 30.52
CA LYS A 218 7.59 17.22 29.12
C LYS A 218 6.10 16.85 28.97
N ARG A 219 5.24 17.55 29.71
CA ARG A 219 3.79 17.34 29.76
C ARG A 219 3.19 17.15 28.35
N ALA A 220 2.59 15.98 28.13
CA ALA A 220 1.91 15.60 26.91
C ALA A 220 0.47 16.12 26.86
N GLY A 221 -0.14 16.28 28.04
CA GLY A 221 -1.51 16.74 28.19
C GLY A 221 -2.06 16.52 29.58
N PHE A 222 -3.36 16.31 29.65
CA PHE A 222 -4.11 16.04 30.87
C PHE A 222 -4.89 14.74 30.71
N TYR A 223 -5.33 14.14 31.80
CA TYR A 223 -6.31 13.07 31.75
C TYR A 223 -7.50 13.38 32.64
N ARG A 224 -8.62 12.74 32.36
CA ARG A 224 -9.77 12.67 33.25
C ARG A 224 -10.33 11.26 33.27
N ASN A 225 -10.90 10.87 34.39
CA ASN A 225 -11.62 9.60 34.46
C ASN A 225 -12.96 9.76 33.75
N GLY A 226 -13.23 8.91 32.75
CA GLY A 226 -14.51 8.89 32.07
C GLY A 226 -15.61 8.46 33.04
N ILE A 227 -16.83 8.99 32.88
CA ILE A 227 -17.95 8.74 33.81
C ILE A 227 -18.35 7.25 33.83
N LYS A 228 -18.08 6.47 32.76
CA LYS A 228 -18.43 5.04 32.66
C LYS A 228 -17.45 4.15 31.87
N GLU A 229 -16.41 4.69 31.24
CA GLU A 229 -15.51 3.91 30.38
C GLU A 229 -14.11 4.52 30.26
N GLY A 230 -13.11 3.84 30.80
CA GLY A 230 -11.69 4.12 30.57
C GLY A 230 -11.19 5.51 30.97
N ARG A 231 -9.89 5.73 30.77
CA ARG A 231 -9.24 7.03 30.98
C ARG A 231 -9.30 7.82 29.68
N GLU A 232 -9.72 9.08 29.76
CA GLU A 232 -9.69 10.00 28.62
C GLU A 232 -8.45 10.87 28.72
N PHE A 233 -7.59 10.80 27.70
CA PHE A 233 -6.38 11.60 27.59
C PHE A 233 -6.62 12.80 26.68
N LEU A 234 -6.43 14.00 27.24
CA LEU A 234 -6.51 15.29 26.56
C LEU A 234 -5.10 15.66 26.07
N VAL A 235 -4.76 15.21 24.87
CA VAL A 235 -3.43 15.39 24.28
C VAL A 235 -3.29 16.80 23.68
N LEU A 236 -2.20 17.49 24.00
CA LEU A 236 -1.91 18.81 23.43
C LEU A 236 -1.57 18.73 21.93
N PRO A 237 -1.92 19.73 21.11
CA PRO A 237 -1.83 19.61 19.65
C PRO A 237 -0.40 19.41 19.12
N GLN A 238 0.59 20.03 19.76
CA GLN A 238 1.99 19.89 19.37
C GLN A 238 2.51 18.47 19.63
N VAL A 239 2.13 17.88 20.76
CA VAL A 239 2.52 16.52 21.16
C VAL A 239 1.81 15.50 20.27
N PHE A 240 0.52 15.71 20.02
CA PHE A 240 -0.23 14.89 19.08
C PHE A 240 0.45 14.85 17.71
N ARG A 241 0.81 16.00 17.15
CA ARG A 241 1.46 16.06 15.83
C ARG A 241 2.87 15.46 15.83
N LYS A 242 3.70 15.77 16.83
CA LYS A 242 5.12 15.42 16.81
C LYS A 242 5.43 14.02 17.30
N GLU A 243 4.59 13.46 18.16
CA GLU A 243 4.88 12.21 18.85
C GLU A 243 3.80 11.17 18.53
N VAL A 244 2.52 11.50 18.71
CA VAL A 244 1.43 10.55 18.45
C VAL A 244 1.31 10.24 16.95
N CYS A 245 1.47 11.25 16.09
CA CYS A 245 1.47 11.11 14.63
C CYS A 245 2.86 10.89 14.03
N GLU A 246 3.90 10.64 14.83
CA GLU A 246 5.25 10.49 14.28
C GLU A 246 5.28 9.40 13.19
N GLY A 247 5.88 9.70 12.04
CA GLY A 247 5.94 8.78 10.90
C GLY A 247 4.68 8.66 10.04
N PHE A 248 3.54 9.22 10.45
CA PHE A 248 2.26 9.12 9.72
C PHE A 248 1.66 10.49 9.38
N ASP A 249 0.76 10.53 8.38
CA ASP A 249 0.01 11.76 8.06
C ASP A 249 -1.05 12.05 9.14
N GLU A 250 -1.05 13.29 9.66
CA GLU A 250 -1.94 13.73 10.75
C GLU A 250 -3.44 13.54 10.39
N LYS A 251 -3.84 13.67 9.12
CA LYS A 251 -5.25 13.46 8.72
C LYS A 251 -5.60 11.99 8.71
N THR A 252 -4.69 11.13 8.25
CA THR A 252 -4.86 9.67 8.28
C THR A 252 -5.02 9.17 9.71
N VAL A 253 -4.13 9.59 10.63
CA VAL A 253 -4.21 9.19 12.05
C VAL A 253 -5.53 9.60 12.68
N LYS A 254 -5.98 10.85 12.48
CA LYS A 254 -7.29 11.31 12.99
C LYS A 254 -8.44 10.46 12.46
N LYS A 255 -8.43 10.15 11.17
CA LYS A 255 -9.49 9.36 10.53
C LYS A 255 -9.53 7.94 11.10
N VAL A 256 -8.38 7.29 11.24
CA VAL A 256 -8.25 5.96 11.84
C VAL A 256 -8.78 5.96 13.27
N LEU A 257 -8.33 6.90 14.10
CA LEU A 257 -8.76 6.95 15.50
C LEU A 257 -10.24 7.30 15.67
N LEU A 258 -10.82 8.13 14.78
CA LEU A 258 -12.25 8.40 14.77
C LEU A 258 -13.06 7.17 14.39
N ASN A 259 -12.64 6.44 13.34
CA ASN A 259 -13.29 5.23 12.89
C ASN A 259 -13.24 4.12 13.95
N ALA A 260 -12.12 4.01 14.67
CA ALA A 260 -11.94 3.07 15.78
C ALA A 260 -12.66 3.52 17.08
N GLY A 261 -13.28 4.71 17.11
CA GLY A 261 -13.95 5.25 18.29
C GLY A 261 -13.00 5.66 19.43
N LEU A 262 -11.68 5.73 19.17
CA LEU A 262 -10.67 6.13 20.15
C LEU A 262 -10.54 7.64 20.25
N LEU A 263 -10.59 8.37 19.13
CA LEU A 263 -10.57 9.84 19.14
C LEU A 263 -12.01 10.36 19.26
N LEU A 264 -12.30 11.08 20.33
CA LEU A 264 -13.63 11.64 20.58
C LEU A 264 -13.77 12.99 19.87
N PRO A 265 -14.70 13.15 18.92
CA PRO A 265 -14.93 14.42 18.27
C PRO A 265 -15.57 15.43 19.23
N GLY A 266 -15.36 16.73 18.97
CA GLY A 266 -16.06 17.80 19.68
C GLY A 266 -17.53 17.91 19.26
N ASN A 267 -18.29 18.76 19.96
CA ASN A 267 -19.70 19.01 19.66
C ASN A 267 -19.93 19.57 18.24
N ASP A 268 -18.91 20.17 17.63
CA ASP A 268 -18.93 20.67 16.26
C ASP A 268 -18.51 19.61 15.21
N GLY A 269 -18.38 18.34 15.63
CA GLY A 269 -17.96 17.23 14.78
C GLY A 269 -16.47 17.24 14.42
N LYS A 270 -15.69 18.20 14.92
CA LYS A 270 -14.26 18.28 14.59
C LYS A 270 -13.44 17.29 15.43
N PRO A 271 -12.30 16.81 14.92
CA PRO A 271 -11.44 15.87 15.65
C PRO A 271 -10.81 16.43 16.94
N SER A 272 -10.82 17.76 17.13
CA SER A 272 -10.23 18.43 18.28
C SER A 272 -11.30 19.19 19.07
N GLN A 273 -11.14 19.28 20.39
CA GLN A 273 -12.06 19.95 21.29
C GLN A 273 -11.39 21.16 21.95
N VAL A 274 -12.17 22.15 22.38
CA VAL A 274 -11.68 23.22 23.26
C VAL A 274 -12.12 22.89 24.68
N VAL A 275 -11.15 22.69 25.57
CA VAL A 275 -11.38 22.34 26.98
C VAL A 275 -10.65 23.34 27.85
N ARG A 276 -11.25 23.72 28.98
CA ARG A 276 -10.58 24.54 29.99
C ARG A 276 -9.65 23.66 30.81
N LEU A 277 -8.34 23.92 30.70
CA LEU A 277 -7.30 23.18 31.40
C LEU A 277 -6.75 24.05 32.54
N GLN A 278 -6.47 23.42 33.67
CA GLN A 278 -5.84 24.09 34.81
C GLN A 278 -4.45 24.60 34.42
N GLY A 279 -4.14 25.85 34.79
CA GLY A 279 -2.87 26.52 34.44
C GLY A 279 -2.71 26.99 32.99
N LEU A 280 -3.51 26.49 32.04
CA LEU A 280 -3.43 26.85 30.61
C LEU A 280 -4.68 27.53 30.05
N GLY A 281 -5.78 27.57 30.81
CA GLY A 281 -7.04 28.16 30.35
C GLY A 281 -7.69 27.36 29.22
N SER A 282 -8.50 28.02 28.39
CA SER A 282 -9.17 27.38 27.26
C SER A 282 -8.17 26.96 26.18
N SER A 283 -7.95 25.66 26.06
CA SER A 283 -6.95 25.07 25.17
C SER A 283 -7.57 24.08 24.20
N ARG A 284 -7.05 24.03 22.98
CA ARG A 284 -7.44 23.02 22.00
C ARG A 284 -6.70 21.72 22.27
N VAL A 285 -7.41 20.60 22.31
CA VAL A 285 -6.87 19.27 22.63
C VAL A 285 -7.48 18.20 21.73
N TYR A 286 -6.79 17.07 21.63
CA TYR A 286 -7.34 15.83 21.07
C TYR A 286 -7.70 14.91 22.24
N VAL A 287 -8.98 14.52 22.34
CA VAL A 287 -9.46 13.68 23.44
C VAL A 287 -9.45 12.23 22.97
N ILE A 288 -8.54 11.44 23.51
CA ILE A 288 -8.37 10.04 23.16
C ILE A 288 -8.84 9.17 24.33
N ARG A 289 -9.83 8.32 24.08
CA ARG A 289 -10.27 7.29 25.01
C ARG A 289 -9.34 6.10 24.87
N TYR A 290 -8.67 5.76 25.97
CA TYR A 290 -7.83 4.57 26.05
C TYR A 290 -8.47 3.58 27.03
N ARG A 291 -8.61 2.34 26.58
CA ARG A 291 -9.00 1.20 27.41
C ARG A 291 -7.76 0.33 27.53
N ASP A 292 -7.26 0.12 28.75
CA ASP A 292 -6.36 -1.00 29.00
C ASP A 292 -7.21 -2.26 28.82
N GLU A 293 -6.98 -3.01 27.74
CA GLU A 293 -7.52 -4.36 27.62
C GLU A 293 -6.66 -5.29 28.48
N GLU A 294 -6.88 -5.21 29.80
CA GLU A 294 -6.70 -6.31 30.75
C GLU A 294 -8.00 -6.43 31.56
N GLU A 295 -9.08 -6.82 30.88
CA GLU A 295 -10.22 -7.58 31.41
C GLU A 295 -11.13 -8.09 30.27
#